data_AF-A0A1F2VJT1-F1
#
_entry.id   AF-A0A1F2VJT1-F1
#
_cell.length_a   1.000
_cell.length_b   1.000
_cell.length_c   1.000
_cell.angle_alpha   90.00
_cell.angle_beta   90.00
_cell.angle_gamma   90.00
#
_symmetry.space_group_name_H-M   'P 1'
#
loop_
_entity.id
_entity.type
_entity.pdbx_description
1 polymer ?
#
loop_
_entity_poly.entity_id
_entity_poly.type
_entity_poly.pdbx_seq_one_letter_code
_entity_poly.pdbx_strand_id
1 'polypeptide(L)'
;MGGPGKKIPMNFKGMLQSDVPQGRNGKHKDIVTRILSDLDQVASGVALKVPLALLTDSKENVRSALNRATRKGKRNVATASDDTFLYVWNETP
;
A
#
# COMPACT_ATOMS: atom_id res chain seq x y z
N MET A 1 -17.12 21.51 45.25
CA MET A 1 -16.00 20.56 45.15
C MET A 1 -16.50 19.31 44.43
N GLY A 2 -15.97 19.00 43.25
CA GLY A 2 -16.39 17.84 42.45
C GLY A 2 -15.72 16.55 42.93
N GLY A 3 -16.52 15.50 43.18
CA GLY A 3 -16.03 14.19 43.62
C GLY A 3 -15.29 13.42 42.52
N PRO A 4 -14.37 12.49 42.87
CA PRO A 4 -13.61 11.75 41.89
C PRO A 4 -14.48 10.74 41.15
N GLY A 5 -14.66 10.94 39.85
CA GLY A 5 -15.31 9.98 38.95
C GLY A 5 -14.57 8.65 38.93
N LYS A 6 -15.28 7.57 39.32
CA LYS A 6 -14.78 6.20 39.35
C LYS A 6 -14.40 5.76 37.92
N LYS A 7 -13.11 5.71 37.61
CA LYS A 7 -12.61 5.20 36.33
C LYS A 7 -12.91 3.71 36.23
N ILE A 8 -13.64 3.33 35.18
CA ILE A 8 -13.95 1.94 34.86
C ILE A 8 -12.63 1.20 34.62
N PRO A 9 -12.38 0.02 35.24
CA PRO A 9 -11.17 -0.74 34.98
C PRO A 9 -11.15 -1.19 33.52
N MET A 10 -10.06 -0.89 32.81
CA MET A 10 -9.88 -1.35 31.44
C MET A 10 -9.75 -2.87 31.42
N ASN A 11 -10.59 -3.55 30.62
CA ASN A 11 -10.55 -5.00 30.44
C ASN A 11 -9.28 -5.49 29.70
N PHE A 12 -8.55 -4.57 29.05
CA PHE A 12 -7.39 -4.86 28.22
C PHE A 12 -6.23 -3.95 28.59
N LYS A 13 -5.01 -4.51 28.58
CA LYS A 13 -3.78 -3.76 28.87
C LYS A 13 -3.42 -2.89 27.66
N GLY A 14 -3.28 -1.58 27.89
CA GLY A 14 -2.72 -0.67 26.88
C GLY A 14 -1.22 -0.91 26.71
N MET A 15 -0.74 -0.88 25.47
CA MET A 15 0.68 -0.92 25.13
C MET A 15 1.11 0.46 24.62
N LEU A 16 2.37 0.83 24.86
CA LEU A 16 2.97 2.03 24.27
C LEU A 16 2.86 1.97 22.75
N GLN A 17 2.43 3.07 22.13
CA GLN A 17 2.28 3.15 20.68
C GLN A 17 3.59 2.85 19.93
N SER A 18 4.74 3.13 20.56
CA SER A 18 6.09 2.81 20.06
C SER A 18 6.42 1.31 20.07
N ASP A 19 5.81 0.54 20.97
CA ASP A 19 5.98 -0.92 21.07
C ASP A 19 4.96 -1.69 20.21
N VAL A 20 4.02 -0.98 19.56
CA VAL A 20 3.16 -1.59 18.55
C VAL A 20 4.07 -2.01 17.39
N PRO A 21 4.18 -3.31 17.08
CA PRO A 21 4.98 -3.75 15.95
C PRO A 21 4.40 -3.15 14.67
N GLN A 22 5.01 -2.08 14.16
CA GLN A 22 4.70 -1.50 12.85
C GLN A 22 5.20 -2.38 11.69
N GLY A 23 5.45 -3.66 11.96
CA GLY A 23 6.15 -4.64 11.13
C GLY A 23 5.44 -5.06 9.83
N ARG A 24 4.45 -4.30 9.35
CA ARG A 24 3.80 -4.52 8.05
C ARG A 24 4.01 -3.36 7.06
N ASN A 25 4.81 -2.34 7.41
CA ASN A 25 4.96 -1.14 6.58
C ASN A 25 6.23 -1.09 5.71
N GLY A 26 7.16 -2.04 5.84
CA GLY A 26 8.40 -2.07 5.05
C GLY A 26 8.19 -2.74 3.70
N LYS A 27 8.17 -4.08 3.69
CA LYS A 27 8.15 -4.89 2.46
C LYS A 27 7.04 -4.53 1.46
N HIS A 28 5.84 -4.22 1.96
CA HIS A 28 4.72 -3.81 1.11
C HIS A 28 5.00 -2.48 0.38
N LYS A 29 5.56 -1.52 1.11
CA LYS A 29 5.85 -0.20 0.56
C LYS A 29 7.05 -0.24 -0.38
N ASP A 30 8.04 -1.08 -0.08
CA ASP A 30 9.21 -1.30 -0.92
C ASP A 30 8.83 -1.87 -2.30
N ILE A 31 8.02 -2.93 -2.35
CA ILE A 31 7.63 -3.54 -3.64
C ILE A 31 6.80 -2.58 -4.49
N VAL A 32 5.84 -1.87 -3.87
CA VAL A 32 5.00 -0.89 -4.59
C VAL A 32 5.84 0.28 -5.09
N THR A 33 6.73 0.82 -4.24
CA THR A 33 7.63 1.91 -4.62
C THR A 33 8.54 1.49 -5.77
N ARG A 34 9.07 0.26 -5.72
CA ARG A 34 9.92 -0.28 -6.78
C ARG A 34 9.17 -0.43 -8.10
N ILE A 35 7.96 -0.98 -8.09
CA ILE A 35 7.10 -1.08 -9.28
C ILE A 35 6.86 0.31 -9.89
N LEU A 36 6.64 1.34 -9.06
CA LEU A 36 6.42 2.70 -9.53
C LEU A 36 7.69 3.36 -10.08
N SER A 37 8.84 3.11 -9.45
CA SER A 37 10.14 3.57 -9.96
C SER A 37 10.50 2.89 -11.27
N ASP A 38 10.15 1.61 -11.44
CA ASP A 38 10.30 0.93 -12.72
C ASP A 38 9.31 1.51 -13.74
N LEU A 39 8.08 1.83 -13.33
CA LEU A 39 7.06 2.42 -14.21
C LEU A 39 7.46 3.82 -14.70
N ASP A 40 8.24 4.55 -13.90
CA ASP A 40 8.80 5.85 -14.25
C ASP A 40 9.87 5.76 -15.35
N GLN A 41 10.63 4.65 -15.36
CA GLN A 41 11.67 4.38 -16.35
C GLN A 41 11.12 3.72 -17.62
N VAL A 42 9.94 3.11 -17.52
CA VAL A 42 9.27 2.44 -18.63
C VAL A 42 8.66 3.48 -19.58
N ALA A 43 8.92 3.32 -20.88
CA ALA A 43 8.42 4.20 -21.92
C ALA A 43 6.87 4.23 -21.94
N SER A 44 6.32 5.38 -22.34
CA SER A 44 4.88 5.54 -22.56
C SER A 44 4.35 4.48 -23.52
N GLY A 45 3.25 3.81 -23.15
CA GLY A 45 2.66 2.72 -23.94
C GLY A 45 3.20 1.33 -23.63
N VAL A 46 4.10 1.18 -22.64
CA VAL A 46 4.57 -0.13 -22.17
C VAL A 46 3.94 -0.48 -20.82
N ALA A 47 3.53 -1.74 -20.67
CA ALA A 47 2.98 -2.28 -19.43
C ALA A 47 4.01 -3.12 -18.67
N LEU A 48 4.15 -2.83 -17.38
CA LEU A 48 4.89 -3.64 -16.43
C LEU A 48 4.07 -4.87 -16.04
N LYS A 49 4.65 -6.05 -16.24
CA LYS A 49 4.10 -7.32 -15.78
C LYS A 49 4.72 -7.70 -14.45
N VAL A 50 3.93 -7.65 -13.39
CA VAL A 50 4.33 -7.95 -12.01
C VAL A 50 3.67 -9.25 -11.56
N PRO A 51 4.42 -10.33 -11.30
CA PRO A 51 3.86 -11.56 -10.74
C PRO A 51 3.24 -11.33 -9.37
N LEU A 52 1.98 -11.71 -9.18
CA LEU A 52 1.31 -11.64 -7.87
C LEU A 52 2.00 -12.53 -6.84
N ALA A 53 2.68 -13.60 -7.27
CA ALA A 53 3.48 -14.45 -6.39
C ALA A 53 4.65 -13.70 -5.70
N LEU A 54 5.13 -12.60 -6.29
CA LEU A 54 6.14 -11.73 -5.67
C LEU A 54 5.50 -10.70 -4.73
N LEU A 55 4.19 -10.52 -4.81
CA LEU A 55 3.44 -9.64 -3.94
C LEU A 55 3.02 -10.45 -2.71
N THR A 56 3.59 -10.09 -1.56
CA THR A 56 3.21 -10.69 -0.26
C THR A 56 1.77 -10.32 0.17
N ASP A 57 1.03 -9.58 -0.67
CA ASP A 57 -0.25 -8.96 -0.39
C ASP A 57 -1.27 -9.24 -1.49
N SER A 58 -2.55 -9.16 -1.12
CA SER A 58 -3.68 -9.35 -2.04
C SER A 58 -3.70 -8.30 -3.17
N LYS A 59 -4.27 -8.69 -4.32
CA LYS A 59 -4.44 -7.83 -5.51
C LYS A 59 -5.04 -6.45 -5.15
N GLU A 60 -6.00 -6.43 -4.23
CA GLU A 60 -6.69 -5.22 -3.76
C GLU A 60 -5.77 -4.25 -3.01
N ASN A 61 -4.88 -4.76 -2.15
CA ASN A 61 -3.91 -3.94 -1.43
C ASN A 61 -2.93 -3.30 -2.41
N VAL A 62 -2.49 -4.05 -3.42
CA VAL A 62 -1.55 -3.54 -4.42
C VAL A 62 -2.22 -2.48 -5.31
N ARG A 63 -3.46 -2.71 -5.75
CA ARG A 63 -4.25 -1.70 -6.47
C ARG A 63 -4.42 -0.42 -5.64
N SER A 64 -4.75 -0.56 -4.35
CA SER A 64 -4.88 0.58 -3.43
C SER A 64 -3.57 1.35 -3.30
N ALA A 65 -2.44 0.64 -3.17
CA ALA A 65 -1.13 1.24 -3.04
C ALA A 65 -0.68 1.96 -4.33
N LEU A 66 -0.91 1.35 -5.50
CA LEU A 66 -0.67 1.97 -6.81
C LEU A 66 -1.51 3.23 -6.97
N ASN A 67 -2.83 3.16 -6.75
CA ASN A 67 -3.74 4.30 -6.85
C ASN A 67 -3.35 5.45 -5.90
N ARG A 68 -2.89 5.12 -4.68
CA ARG A 68 -2.38 6.14 -3.75
C ARG A 68 -1.11 6.82 -4.28
N ALA A 69 -0.20 6.05 -4.84
CA ALA A 69 1.06 6.59 -5.31
C ALA A 69 0.92 7.42 -6.59
N THR A 70 -0.01 7.07 -7.46
CA THR A 70 -0.21 7.76 -8.74
C THR A 70 -0.94 9.08 -8.53
N ARG A 71 -1.87 9.13 -7.57
CA ARG A 71 -2.41 10.40 -7.03
C ARG A 71 -1.32 11.31 -6.48
N LYS A 72 -0.34 10.75 -5.76
CA LYS A 72 0.80 11.54 -5.24
C LYS A 72 1.68 12.08 -6.38
N GLY A 73 1.83 11.32 -7.46
CA GLY A 73 2.60 11.72 -8.64
C GLY A 73 1.86 12.59 -9.66
N LYS A 74 0.54 12.86 -9.47
CA LYS A 74 -0.36 13.43 -10.50
C LYS A 74 -0.28 12.69 -11.84
N ARG A 75 -0.12 11.37 -11.80
CA ARG A 75 -0.03 10.51 -13.00
C ARG A 75 -1.31 9.72 -13.15
N ASN A 76 -1.77 9.59 -14.39
CA ASN A 76 -2.81 8.63 -14.73
C ASN A 76 -2.12 7.30 -15.07
N VAL A 77 -2.41 6.28 -14.27
CA VAL A 77 -1.97 4.91 -14.57
C VAL A 77 -3.19 4.04 -14.59
N ALA A 78 -3.16 3.06 -15.48
CA ALA A 78 -4.09 1.96 -15.46
C ALA A 78 -3.42 0.71 -14.89
N THR A 79 -4.27 -0.08 -14.25
CA THR A 79 -3.89 -1.34 -13.65
C THR A 79 -4.88 -2.40 -14.07
N ALA A 80 -4.39 -3.51 -14.60
CA ALA A 80 -5.18 -4.73 -14.81
C ALA A 80 -4.57 -5.86 -13.99
N SER A 81 -5.39 -6.78 -13.52
CA SER A 81 -4.93 -7.93 -12.72
C SER A 81 -5.66 -9.18 -13.15
N ASP A 82 -4.91 -10.24 -13.36
CA ASP A 82 -5.43 -11.59 -13.58
C ASP A 82 -5.23 -12.43 -12.31
N ASP A 83 -5.29 -13.75 -12.42
CA ASP A 83 -5.08 -14.68 -11.31
C ASP A 83 -3.63 -14.81 -10.87
N THR A 84 -2.69 -14.49 -11.76
CA THR A 84 -1.25 -14.72 -11.51
C THR A 84 -0.40 -13.46 -11.68
N PHE A 85 -0.87 -12.47 -12.44
CA PHE A 85 -0.08 -11.28 -12.78
C PHE A 85 -0.89 -10.00 -12.62
N LEU A 86 -0.20 -8.94 -12.25
CA LEU A 86 -0.66 -7.56 -12.24
C LEU A 86 0.06 -6.80 -13.35
N TYR A 87 -0.71 -6.17 -14.22
CA TYR A 87 -0.24 -5.31 -15.30
C TYR A 87 -0.44 -3.85 -14.90
N VAL A 88 0.61 -3.05 -15.03
CA VAL A 88 0.58 -1.62 -14.68
C VAL A 88 1.19 -0.83 -15.83
N TRP A 89 0.50 0.20 -16.32
CA TRP A 89 1.00 1.07 -17.38
C TRP A 89 0.59 2.52 -17.16
N ASN A 90 1.36 3.46 -17.71
CA ASN A 90 0.98 4.87 -17.74
C ASN A 90 -0.11 5.06 -18.80
N GLU A 91 -1.28 5.56 -18.39
CA GLU A 91 -2.30 6.00 -19.35
C GLU A 91 -1.85 7.35 -19.91
N THR A 92 -1.55 7.36 -21.20
CA THR A 92 -1.41 8.61 -21.94
C THR A 92 -2.81 9.20 -22.18
N PRO A 93 -3.02 10.50 -21.89
CA PRO A 93 -4.27 11.19 -22.21
C PRO A 93 -4.51 11.31 -23.72
#